data_AF-A0A920RR69-F1
#
_entry.id   AF-A0A920RR69-F1
#
_cell.length_a   1.000
_cell.length_b   1.000
_cell.length_c   1.000
_cell.angle_alpha   90.00
_cell.angle_beta   90.00
_cell.angle_gamma   90.00
#
_symmetry.space_group_name_H-M   'P 1'
#
loop_
_entity.id
_entity.type
_entity.pdbx_description
1 polymer ?
#
loop_
_entity_poly.entity_id
_entity_poly.type
_entity_poly.pdbx_seq_one_letter_code
_entity_poly.pdbx_strand_id
1 'polypeptide(L)'
;MASGSRTPTIVKIRSRVKPKDAVRTVVYRRPKRKMASRLRAGALVRIVVAEKAYDLVAVPALKGWMLVDVDEKTKVVSARLKAKGRQVWPKLSADQQGPMRSGSKRSSWQVFVRSFSPGPSPPRLYETKFFLFLTDMPAAQIGVYIAHLDNMSVELGKRFGVPPGENIWRGKAVFVVFCQPAVLCPVRDECHEMFPPGSTNRKQGICHQDNRNGDVIVACHRGNDPHYFAQVLVHETTHGYLHRFKSSRDAFRPG
;
A
#
# COMPACT_ATOMS: atom_id res chain seq x y z
N MET A 1 7.68 16.86 24.66
CA MET A 1 6.31 16.81 25.22
C MET A 1 5.55 15.67 24.58
N ALA A 2 5.26 14.60 25.33
CA ALA A 2 4.54 13.44 24.83
C ALA A 2 3.06 13.78 24.61
N SER A 3 2.59 13.84 23.37
CA SER A 3 1.16 13.91 23.08
C SER A 3 0.54 12.56 23.46
N GLY A 4 0.01 12.46 24.68
CA GLY A 4 -0.69 11.28 25.15
C GLY A 4 -1.90 10.99 24.27
N SER A 5 -1.73 10.11 23.27
CA SER A 5 -2.81 9.53 22.50
C SER A 5 -3.70 8.73 23.45
N ARG A 6 -4.72 9.40 23.99
CA ARG A 6 -5.71 8.79 24.88
C ARG A 6 -6.67 7.96 24.05
N THR A 7 -6.29 6.72 23.78
CA THR A 7 -7.07 5.77 23.00
C THR A 7 -8.43 5.54 23.67
N PRO A 8 -9.55 5.70 22.95
CA PRO A 8 -10.88 5.41 23.50
C PRO A 8 -11.01 3.94 23.91
N THR A 9 -11.57 3.68 25.09
CA THR A 9 -11.82 2.32 25.58
C THR A 9 -13.15 1.82 25.03
N ILE A 10 -13.16 0.65 24.40
CA ILE A 10 -14.41 0.01 23.95
C ILE A 10 -15.09 -0.59 25.17
N VAL A 11 -16.36 -0.22 25.36
CA VAL A 11 -17.15 -0.62 26.53
C VAL A 11 -18.08 -1.77 26.17
N LYS A 12 -18.64 -1.76 24.96
CA LYS A 12 -19.58 -2.79 24.52
C LYS A 12 -19.68 -2.85 23.00
N ILE A 13 -19.69 -4.06 22.46
CA ILE A 13 -20.07 -4.32 21.07
C ILE A 13 -21.51 -4.83 21.08
N ARG A 14 -22.41 -4.19 20.32
CA ARG A 14 -23.81 -4.61 20.25
C ARG A 14 -24.06 -5.41 18.97
N SER A 15 -24.38 -6.69 19.16
CA SER A 15 -25.04 -7.55 18.19
C SER A 15 -26.54 -7.61 18.51
N ARG A 16 -27.40 -7.58 17.49
CA ARG A 16 -28.86 -7.84 17.62
C ARG A 16 -29.34 -8.90 16.64
N VAL A 17 -28.42 -9.54 15.91
CA VAL A 17 -28.72 -10.40 14.76
C VAL A 17 -27.87 -11.66 14.88
N LYS A 18 -28.41 -12.85 14.63
CA LYS A 18 -27.61 -14.07 14.42
C LYS A 18 -26.90 -13.94 13.06
N PRO A 19 -25.60 -14.27 12.94
CA PRO A 19 -24.71 -14.92 13.90
C PRO A 19 -24.12 -13.98 14.98
N LYS A 20 -23.58 -14.56 16.08
CA LYS A 20 -23.05 -13.82 17.25
C LYS A 20 -21.99 -12.77 16.89
N ASP A 21 -21.31 -12.94 15.75
CA ASP A 21 -20.23 -12.06 15.29
C ASP A 21 -20.71 -10.86 14.46
N ALA A 22 -22.03 -10.76 14.22
CA ALA A 22 -22.62 -9.62 13.53
C ALA A 22 -22.63 -8.37 14.44
N VAL A 23 -22.11 -7.25 13.95
CA VAL A 23 -22.00 -5.98 14.68
C VAL A 23 -22.72 -4.88 13.93
N ARG A 24 -23.56 -4.14 14.66
CA ARG A 24 -24.23 -2.93 14.13
C ARG A 24 -23.67 -1.66 14.73
N THR A 25 -23.27 -1.69 16.00
CA THR A 25 -22.84 -0.50 16.74
C THR A 25 -21.76 -0.88 17.75
N VAL A 26 -20.74 -0.04 17.82
CA VAL A 26 -19.67 -0.11 18.81
C VAL A 26 -19.86 1.03 19.80
N VAL A 27 -19.86 0.69 21.08
CA VAL A 27 -19.99 1.63 22.19
C VAL A 27 -18.62 1.79 22.82
N TYR A 28 -18.15 3.03 22.92
CA TYR A 28 -16.83 3.37 23.44
C TYR A 28 -16.91 4.54 24.40
N ARG A 29 -15.95 4.64 25.32
CA ARG A 29 -15.81 5.73 26.27
C ARG A 29 -14.49 6.44 26.02
N ARG A 30 -14.54 7.76 25.88
CA ARG A 30 -13.34 8.60 25.82
C ARG A 30 -12.90 8.93 27.25
N PRO A 31 -11.60 8.96 27.58
CA PRO A 31 -11.14 9.15 28.97
C PRO A 31 -11.63 10.44 29.65
N LYS A 32 -11.96 11.49 28.89
CA LYS A 32 -12.46 12.77 29.41
C LYS A 32 -13.99 12.93 29.38
N ARG A 33 -14.76 11.89 28.99
CA ARG A 33 -16.23 11.97 28.91
C ARG A 33 -16.90 10.98 29.85
N LYS A 34 -17.82 11.46 30.70
CA LYS A 34 -18.66 10.62 31.57
C LYS A 34 -19.55 9.65 30.77
N MET A 35 -20.12 10.12 29.66
CA MET A 35 -21.03 9.33 28.83
C MET A 35 -20.31 8.53 27.74
N ALA A 36 -20.77 7.31 27.51
CA ALA A 36 -20.32 6.49 26.39
C ALA A 36 -20.87 7.01 25.06
N SER A 37 -20.02 7.01 24.03
CA SER A 37 -20.36 7.37 22.66
C SER A 37 -20.61 6.12 21.82
N ARG A 38 -21.32 6.26 20.70
CA ARG A 38 -21.68 5.17 19.79
C ARG A 38 -21.15 5.46 18.40
N LEU A 39 -20.57 4.45 17.75
CA LEU A 39 -20.22 4.47 16.33
C LEU A 39 -20.95 3.35 15.61
N ARG A 40 -21.47 3.66 14.42
CA ARG A 40 -22.02 2.63 13.53
C ARG A 40 -20.89 1.75 13.02
N ALA A 41 -21.14 0.46 12.86
CA ALA A 41 -20.15 -0.49 12.37
C ALA A 41 -19.51 -0.05 11.05
N GLY A 42 -20.31 0.42 10.09
CA GLY A 42 -19.79 0.89 8.79
C GLY A 42 -18.98 2.19 8.83
N ALA A 43 -18.86 2.85 9.99
CA ALA A 43 -17.94 3.97 10.17
C ALA A 43 -16.57 3.52 10.70
N LEU A 44 -16.36 2.22 10.89
CA LEU A 44 -15.15 1.63 11.47
C LEU A 44 -14.54 0.65 10.47
N VAL A 45 -13.22 0.69 10.36
CA VAL A 45 -12.45 -0.28 9.57
C VAL A 45 -11.94 -1.40 10.47
N ARG A 46 -11.47 -1.04 11.66
CA ARG A 46 -10.86 -1.94 12.63
C ARG A 46 -11.19 -1.55 14.06
N ILE A 47 -11.27 -2.56 14.91
CA ILE A 47 -11.40 -2.45 16.35
C ILE A 47 -10.19 -3.14 16.99
N VAL A 48 -9.60 -2.52 18.01
CA VAL A 48 -8.57 -3.15 18.85
C VAL A 48 -9.10 -3.21 20.29
N VAL A 49 -9.20 -4.42 20.86
CA VAL A 49 -9.68 -4.65 22.22
C VAL A 49 -8.74 -5.64 22.89
N ALA A 50 -8.19 -5.27 24.05
CA ALA A 50 -7.25 -6.11 24.80
C ALA A 50 -6.16 -6.70 23.87
N GLU A 51 -5.53 -5.82 23.08
CA GLU A 51 -4.46 -6.14 22.11
C GLU A 51 -4.88 -7.00 20.90
N LYS A 52 -6.11 -7.53 20.86
CA LYS A 52 -6.65 -8.23 19.69
C LYS A 52 -7.26 -7.28 18.68
N ALA A 53 -6.92 -7.47 17.41
CA ALA A 53 -7.45 -6.69 16.29
C ALA A 53 -8.57 -7.45 15.56
N TYR A 54 -9.67 -6.74 15.30
CA TYR A 54 -10.81 -7.23 14.54
C TYR A 54 -11.11 -6.30 13.38
N ASP A 55 -11.12 -6.84 12.16
CA ASP A 55 -11.59 -6.12 10.97
C ASP A 55 -13.13 -6.16 10.94
N LEU A 56 -13.75 -5.04 10.54
CA LEU A 56 -15.19 -5.01 10.28
C LEU A 56 -15.42 -5.22 8.79
N VAL A 57 -16.00 -6.36 8.45
CA VAL A 57 -16.26 -6.74 7.06
C VAL A 57 -17.74 -6.65 6.78
N ALA A 58 -18.11 -5.91 5.74
CA ALA A 58 -19.50 -5.87 5.27
C ALA A 58 -19.89 -7.25 4.73
N VAL A 59 -21.02 -7.76 5.20
CA VAL A 59 -21.60 -9.02 4.73
C VAL A 59 -22.98 -8.69 4.14
N PRO A 60 -23.06 -8.52 2.80
CA PRO A 60 -24.31 -8.12 2.14
C PRO A 60 -25.48 -9.04 2.46
N ALA A 61 -25.24 -10.35 2.54
CA ALA A 61 -26.26 -11.35 2.88
C ALA A 61 -26.90 -11.13 4.26
N LEU A 62 -26.14 -10.58 5.21
CA LEU A 62 -26.62 -10.27 6.56
C LEU A 62 -27.10 -8.82 6.70
N LYS A 63 -27.04 -8.03 5.62
CA LYS A 63 -27.25 -6.57 5.63
C LYS A 63 -26.51 -5.90 6.81
N GLY A 64 -25.30 -6.37 7.10
CA GLY A 64 -24.60 -6.11 8.35
C GLY A 64 -23.10 -6.19 8.21
N TRP A 65 -22.42 -6.08 9.35
CA TRP A 65 -20.96 -6.15 9.44
C TRP A 65 -20.59 -7.31 10.35
N MET A 66 -19.54 -8.05 10.02
CA MET A 66 -18.98 -9.09 10.86
C MET A 66 -17.64 -8.67 11.45
N LEU A 67 -17.38 -9.06 12.69
CA LEU A 67 -16.04 -9.04 13.24
C LEU A 67 -15.27 -10.22 12.70
N VAL A 68 -14.12 -9.95 12.10
CA VAL A 68 -13.18 -10.96 11.67
C VAL A 68 -11.90 -10.78 12.47
N ASP A 69 -11.56 -11.78 13.28
CA ASP A 69 -10.29 -11.82 14.00
C ASP A 69 -9.12 -11.80 13.00
N VAL A 70 -8.28 -10.77 13.12
CA VAL A 70 -7.19 -10.52 12.17
C VAL A 70 -6.11 -11.59 12.28
N ASP A 71 -5.83 -12.09 13.48
CA ASP A 71 -4.80 -13.09 13.70
C ASP A 71 -5.26 -14.45 13.17
N GLU A 72 -6.50 -14.82 13.45
CA GLU A 72 -7.07 -16.07 12.96
C GLU A 72 -7.17 -16.08 11.42
N LYS A 73 -7.65 -14.98 10.83
CA LYS A 73 -7.64 -14.80 9.37
C LYS A 73 -6.22 -14.93 8.80
N THR A 74 -5.23 -14.36 9.47
CA THR A 74 -3.83 -14.41 9.02
C THR A 74 -3.28 -15.83 9.12
N LYS A 75 -3.60 -16.59 10.15
CA LYS A 75 -3.23 -18.02 10.28
C LYS A 75 -3.81 -18.85 9.14
N VAL A 76 -5.11 -18.71 8.86
CA VAL A 76 -5.79 -19.45 7.78
C VAL A 76 -5.17 -19.13 6.41
N VAL A 77 -4.96 -17.84 6.11
CA VAL A 77 -4.32 -17.42 4.85
C VAL A 77 -2.89 -17.94 4.76
N SER A 78 -2.12 -17.85 5.85
CA SER A 78 -0.72 -18.30 5.89
C SER A 78 -0.61 -19.81 5.71
N ALA A 79 -1.48 -20.61 6.35
CA ALA A 79 -1.52 -22.05 6.17
C ALA A 79 -1.85 -22.44 4.71
N ARG A 80 -2.84 -21.77 4.11
CA ARG A 80 -3.21 -21.98 2.70
C ARG A 80 -2.07 -21.63 1.74
N LEU A 81 -1.32 -20.57 2.01
CA LEU A 81 -0.16 -20.22 1.19
C LEU A 81 1.00 -21.19 1.40
N LYS A 82 1.27 -21.60 2.64
CA LYS A 82 2.33 -22.56 2.98
C LYS A 82 2.13 -23.88 2.23
N ALA A 83 0.88 -24.36 2.15
CA ALA A 83 0.53 -25.56 1.38
C ALA A 83 0.85 -25.43 -0.13
N LYS A 84 0.97 -24.21 -0.65
CA LYS A 84 1.37 -23.90 -2.04
C LYS A 84 2.84 -23.48 -2.17
N GLY A 85 3.67 -23.73 -1.16
CA GLY A 85 5.08 -23.31 -1.14
C GLY A 85 5.28 -21.79 -1.10
N ARG A 86 4.28 -21.04 -0.61
CA ARG A 86 4.22 -19.58 -0.61
C ARG A 86 4.05 -19.04 0.82
N GLN A 87 4.39 -17.78 1.05
CA GLN A 87 4.25 -17.14 2.36
C GLN A 87 3.63 -15.75 2.23
N VAL A 88 2.86 -15.33 3.25
CA VAL A 88 2.43 -13.93 3.33
C VAL A 88 3.65 -13.07 3.63
N TRP A 89 3.74 -11.89 3.01
CA TRP A 89 4.75 -10.92 3.39
C TRP A 89 4.59 -10.50 4.86
N PRO A 90 5.67 -10.51 5.67
CA PRO A 90 5.58 -10.09 7.05
C PRO A 90 5.19 -8.61 7.16
N LYS A 91 4.48 -8.28 8.24
CA LYS A 91 4.31 -6.90 8.67
C LYS A 91 5.65 -6.40 9.18
N LEU A 92 6.13 -5.30 8.63
CA LEU A 92 7.39 -4.69 9.06
C LEU A 92 7.14 -3.83 10.29
N SER A 93 7.94 -4.01 11.35
CA SER A 93 7.93 -3.13 12.51
C SER A 93 8.41 -1.72 12.11
N ALA A 94 8.12 -0.71 12.95
CA ALA A 94 8.59 0.65 12.71
C ALA A 94 10.12 0.71 12.57
N ASP A 95 10.84 -0.09 13.36
CA ASP A 95 12.30 -0.20 13.34
C ASP A 95 12.80 -0.88 12.07
N GLN A 96 12.07 -1.87 11.54
CA GLN A 96 12.39 -2.49 10.25
C GLN A 96 12.07 -1.58 9.05
N GLN A 97 11.16 -0.62 9.22
CA GLN A 97 10.88 0.40 8.20
C GLN A 97 11.96 1.49 8.16
N GLY A 98 12.61 1.80 9.29
CA GLY A 98 13.62 2.86 9.44
C GLY A 98 14.81 2.75 8.49
N PRO A 99 15.55 1.62 8.45
CA PRO A 99 16.65 1.39 7.52
C PRO A 99 16.21 1.38 6.05
N MET A 100 14.95 1.08 5.75
CA MET A 100 14.41 1.07 4.38
C MET A 100 13.87 2.43 3.94
N ARG A 101 13.71 3.35 4.88
CA ARG A 101 13.59 4.79 4.64
C ARG A 101 14.95 5.46 4.46
N SER A 102 16.06 4.75 4.69
CA SER A 102 17.40 5.33 4.63
C SER A 102 17.79 5.75 3.20
N GLY A 103 18.71 6.71 3.12
CA GLY A 103 19.20 7.31 1.87
C GLY A 103 19.81 6.34 0.86
N SER A 104 20.08 5.07 1.22
CA SER A 104 20.67 4.08 0.31
C SER A 104 19.74 3.72 -0.85
N LYS A 105 18.48 3.35 -0.57
CA LYS A 105 17.46 3.07 -1.62
C LYS A 105 17.21 4.29 -2.49
N ARG A 106 17.16 5.47 -1.86
CA ARG A 106 17.04 6.75 -2.57
C ARG A 106 18.21 6.97 -3.54
N SER A 107 19.44 6.79 -3.07
CA SER A 107 20.65 7.05 -3.85
C SER A 107 20.82 6.03 -4.98
N SER A 108 20.55 4.75 -4.70
CA SER A 108 20.65 3.69 -5.71
C SER A 108 19.68 3.92 -6.87
N TRP A 109 18.42 4.24 -6.58
CA TRP A 109 17.43 4.51 -7.62
C TRP A 109 17.68 5.83 -8.36
N GLN A 110 18.22 6.85 -7.68
CA GLN A 110 18.65 8.07 -8.38
C GLN A 110 19.78 7.82 -9.36
N VAL A 111 20.80 7.05 -8.97
CA VAL A 111 21.93 6.69 -9.85
C VAL A 111 21.43 5.84 -11.01
N PHE A 112 20.62 4.82 -10.73
CA PHE A 112 20.03 3.94 -11.74
C PHE A 112 19.20 4.73 -12.74
N VAL A 113 18.22 5.53 -12.31
CA VAL A 113 17.35 6.25 -13.25
C VAL A 113 18.12 7.30 -14.08
N ARG A 114 19.21 7.85 -13.55
CA ARG A 114 20.07 8.80 -14.28
C ARG A 114 20.86 8.15 -15.42
N SER A 115 21.19 6.85 -15.36
CA SER A 115 21.90 6.19 -16.45
C SER A 115 21.05 6.11 -17.73
N PHE A 116 19.73 6.11 -17.61
CA PHE A 116 18.79 6.00 -18.76
C PHE A 116 18.35 7.33 -19.35
N SER A 117 18.61 8.44 -18.68
CA SER A 117 18.22 9.77 -19.17
C SER A 117 19.37 10.77 -18.97
N PRO A 118 20.45 10.66 -19.77
CA PRO A 118 21.59 11.58 -19.73
C PRO A 118 21.29 12.94 -20.39
N GLY A 119 20.03 13.20 -20.75
CA GLY A 119 19.60 14.42 -21.42
C GLY A 119 19.69 15.68 -20.54
N PRO A 120 19.42 16.87 -21.10
CA PRO A 120 19.60 18.16 -20.43
C PRO A 120 18.66 18.36 -19.23
N SER A 121 17.63 17.54 -19.08
CA SER A 121 16.72 17.52 -17.94
C SER A 121 16.82 16.17 -17.21
N PRO A 122 17.85 15.99 -16.36
CA PRO A 122 18.04 14.74 -15.65
C PRO A 122 16.85 14.48 -14.71
N PRO A 123 16.47 13.21 -14.51
CA PRO A 123 15.39 12.84 -13.61
C PRO A 123 15.60 13.38 -12.19
N ARG A 124 14.56 14.02 -11.65
CA ARG A 124 14.50 14.56 -10.29
C ARG A 124 13.72 13.62 -9.40
N LEU A 125 14.12 13.52 -8.14
CA LEU A 125 13.40 12.77 -7.12
C LEU A 125 12.50 13.70 -6.31
N TYR A 126 11.24 13.32 -6.19
CA TYR A 126 10.26 13.88 -5.27
C TYR A 126 9.90 12.81 -4.25
N GLU A 127 9.94 13.17 -2.98
CA GLU A 127 9.75 12.23 -1.88
C GLU A 127 8.51 12.62 -1.06
N THR A 128 7.61 11.67 -0.89
CA THR A 128 6.36 11.82 -0.10
C THR A 128 6.40 10.87 1.10
N LYS A 129 5.32 10.76 1.89
CA LYS A 129 5.29 9.84 3.03
C LYS A 129 5.46 8.39 2.57
N PHE A 130 4.85 8.01 1.46
CA PHE A 130 4.79 6.61 0.99
C PHE A 130 5.59 6.33 -0.29
N PHE A 131 6.01 7.36 -1.04
CA PHE A 131 6.59 7.19 -2.37
C PHE A 131 7.93 7.91 -2.57
N LEU A 132 8.78 7.30 -3.38
CA LEU A 132 9.91 7.93 -4.07
C LEU A 132 9.53 8.07 -5.54
N PHE A 133 9.38 9.29 -6.03
CA PHE A 133 8.90 9.57 -7.38
C PHE A 133 10.02 10.22 -8.21
N LEU A 134 10.64 9.46 -9.09
CA LEU A 134 11.72 9.86 -9.97
C LEU A 134 11.18 10.19 -11.36
N THR A 135 11.49 11.37 -11.88
CA THR A 135 10.95 11.81 -13.18
C THR A 135 11.71 12.95 -13.83
N ASP A 136 11.70 12.97 -15.16
CA ASP A 136 12.15 14.08 -16.01
C ASP A 136 11.05 15.11 -16.30
N MET A 137 9.85 14.97 -15.72
CA MET A 137 8.76 15.94 -15.90
C MET A 137 9.16 17.36 -15.42
N PRO A 138 8.77 18.41 -16.17
CA PRO A 138 8.95 19.79 -15.73
C PRO A 138 8.28 20.05 -14.37
N ALA A 139 8.93 20.87 -13.53
CA ALA A 139 8.46 21.18 -12.18
C ALA A 139 7.01 21.72 -12.16
N ALA A 140 6.62 22.50 -13.17
CA ALA A 140 5.27 23.04 -13.32
C ALA A 140 4.19 21.97 -13.51
N GLN A 141 4.53 20.78 -14.01
CA GLN A 141 3.57 19.73 -14.33
C GLN A 141 3.43 18.69 -13.22
N ILE A 142 4.45 18.52 -12.38
CA ILE A 142 4.49 17.43 -11.39
C ILE A 142 3.74 17.73 -10.09
N GLY A 143 3.62 19.00 -9.70
CA GLY A 143 3.11 19.41 -8.39
C GLY A 143 1.74 18.78 -8.06
N VAL A 144 0.84 18.71 -9.04
CA VAL A 144 -0.50 18.13 -8.88
C VAL A 144 -0.45 16.65 -8.51
N TYR A 145 0.46 15.88 -9.11
CA TYR A 145 0.55 14.44 -8.86
C TYR A 145 1.14 14.18 -7.47
N ILE A 146 2.24 14.85 -7.12
CA ILE A 146 2.92 14.67 -5.83
C ILE A 146 1.99 15.00 -4.66
N ALA A 147 1.18 16.07 -4.78
CA ALA A 147 0.20 16.46 -3.77
C ALA A 147 -0.87 15.37 -3.53
N HIS A 148 -1.15 14.53 -4.53
CA HIS A 148 -2.20 13.50 -4.46
C HIS A 148 -1.70 12.08 -4.19
N LEU A 149 -0.40 11.78 -4.35
CA LEU A 149 0.14 10.42 -4.20
C LEU A 149 -0.18 9.80 -2.83
N ASP A 150 0.09 10.52 -1.74
CA ASP A 150 -0.17 9.98 -0.39
C ASP A 150 -1.68 9.81 -0.14
N ASN A 151 -2.51 10.72 -0.65
CA ASN A 151 -3.97 10.60 -0.54
C ASN A 151 -4.50 9.41 -1.34
N MET A 152 -3.96 9.16 -2.53
CA MET A 152 -4.24 7.98 -3.33
C MET A 152 -3.93 6.70 -2.54
N SER A 153 -2.78 6.62 -1.87
CA SER A 153 -2.43 5.48 -1.00
C SER A 153 -3.43 5.33 0.16
N VAL A 154 -3.86 6.42 0.79
CA VAL A 154 -4.87 6.37 1.86
C VAL A 154 -6.21 5.85 1.34
N GLU A 155 -6.70 6.35 0.21
CA GLU A 155 -7.98 5.93 -0.37
C GLU A 155 -7.96 4.47 -0.84
N LEU A 156 -6.88 4.04 -1.50
CA LEU A 156 -6.68 2.62 -1.84
C LEU A 156 -6.61 1.78 -0.56
N GLY A 157 -5.88 2.23 0.45
CA GLY A 157 -5.79 1.56 1.75
C GLY A 157 -7.16 1.26 2.35
N LYS A 158 -8.09 2.23 2.34
CA LYS A 158 -9.47 2.01 2.82
C LYS A 158 -10.16 0.87 2.08
N ARG A 159 -9.99 0.76 0.75
CA ARG A 159 -10.58 -0.31 -0.07
C ARG A 159 -9.98 -1.68 0.24
N PHE A 160 -8.69 -1.71 0.60
CA PHE A 160 -8.00 -2.94 1.01
C PHE A 160 -8.17 -3.27 2.52
N GLY A 161 -8.86 -2.43 3.29
CA GLY A 161 -9.00 -2.60 4.74
C GLY A 161 -7.71 -2.30 5.51
N VAL A 162 -6.80 -1.53 4.91
CA VAL A 162 -5.62 -0.96 5.56
C VAL A 162 -6.05 0.28 6.34
N PRO A 163 -5.72 0.39 7.64
CA PRO A 163 -5.95 1.61 8.41
C PRO A 163 -5.37 2.86 7.73
N PRO A 164 -6.09 4.00 7.75
CA PRO A 164 -5.59 5.23 7.15
C PRO A 164 -4.22 5.61 7.68
N GLY A 165 -3.27 5.85 6.76
CA GLY A 165 -1.92 6.26 7.10
C GLY A 165 -0.95 5.14 7.44
N GLU A 166 -1.40 3.88 7.46
CA GLU A 166 -0.53 2.71 7.63
C GLU A 166 0.24 2.42 6.34
N ASN A 167 1.56 2.27 6.47
CA ASN A 167 2.44 2.03 5.33
C ASN A 167 2.48 0.54 5.00
N ILE A 168 1.99 0.17 3.82
CA ILE A 168 2.09 -1.19 3.32
C ILE A 168 3.44 -1.49 2.65
N TRP A 169 4.15 -0.44 2.20
CA TRP A 169 5.38 -0.59 1.45
C TRP A 169 6.55 -0.97 2.34
N ARG A 170 7.55 -1.60 1.75
CA ARG A 170 8.85 -1.80 2.39
C ARG A 170 9.65 -0.49 2.30
N GLY A 171 9.47 0.37 3.30
CA GLY A 171 9.97 1.74 3.27
C GLY A 171 9.09 2.64 2.41
N LYS A 172 9.41 2.79 1.13
CA LYS A 172 8.60 3.56 0.15
C LYS A 172 8.51 2.81 -1.17
N ALA A 173 7.37 2.94 -1.86
CA ALA A 173 7.23 2.47 -3.23
C ALA A 173 8.01 3.40 -4.17
N VAL A 174 8.66 2.83 -5.18
CA VAL A 174 9.46 3.59 -6.14
C VAL A 174 8.65 3.78 -7.41
N PHE A 175 8.52 5.01 -7.85
CA PHE A 175 7.85 5.40 -9.09
C PHE A 175 8.91 6.01 -9.98
N VAL A 176 9.11 5.43 -11.16
CA VAL A 176 9.99 5.96 -12.21
C VAL A 176 9.11 6.36 -13.37
N VAL A 177 9.04 7.66 -13.64
CA VAL A 177 8.11 8.24 -14.60
C VAL A 177 8.85 9.07 -15.61
N PHE A 178 8.77 8.70 -16.89
CA PHE A 178 9.38 9.46 -17.97
C PHE A 178 8.34 10.25 -18.77
N CYS A 179 8.68 11.43 -19.26
CA CYS A 179 7.87 12.15 -20.24
C CYS A 179 7.77 11.36 -21.54
N GLN A 180 8.90 10.80 -21.99
CA GLN A 180 9.01 10.12 -23.27
C GLN A 180 8.89 8.59 -23.13
N PRO A 181 8.03 7.93 -23.95
CA PRO A 181 7.90 6.48 -23.93
C PRO A 181 9.18 5.72 -24.29
N ALA A 182 10.06 6.33 -25.11
CA ALA A 182 11.27 5.69 -25.61
C ALA A 182 12.26 5.32 -24.49
N VAL A 183 12.24 6.05 -23.36
CA VAL A 183 13.10 5.79 -22.19
C VAL A 183 12.57 4.65 -21.31
N LEU A 184 11.29 4.30 -21.45
CA LEU A 184 10.66 3.24 -20.68
C LEU A 184 11.14 1.84 -21.14
N CYS A 185 11.45 1.67 -22.43
CA CYS A 185 11.94 0.38 -22.95
C CYS A 185 13.29 -0.03 -22.34
N PRO A 186 14.34 0.82 -22.34
CA PRO A 186 15.61 0.49 -21.69
C PRO A 186 15.50 0.20 -20.19
N VAL A 187 14.68 0.96 -19.45
CA VAL A 187 14.45 0.68 -18.01
C VAL A 187 13.74 -0.65 -17.82
N ARG A 188 12.76 -0.97 -18.67
CA ARG A 188 12.10 -2.28 -18.67
C ARG A 188 13.08 -3.40 -18.99
N ASP A 189 13.93 -3.18 -19.98
CA ASP A 189 14.85 -4.19 -20.50
C ASP A 189 16.04 -4.42 -19.55
N GLU A 190 16.54 -3.40 -18.86
CA GLU A 190 17.56 -3.60 -17.80
C GLU A 190 16.95 -4.20 -16.54
N CYS A 191 15.67 -3.94 -16.31
CA CYS A 191 14.86 -4.67 -15.35
C CYS A 191 14.24 -5.95 -15.97
N HIS A 192 14.85 -6.60 -16.97
CA HIS A 192 14.29 -7.77 -17.66
C HIS A 192 13.92 -8.94 -16.72
N GLU A 193 14.67 -9.14 -15.63
CA GLU A 193 14.32 -10.11 -14.57
C GLU A 193 13.04 -9.73 -13.81
N MET A 194 12.71 -8.43 -13.79
CA MET A 194 11.51 -7.85 -13.20
C MET A 194 10.35 -7.73 -14.22
N PHE A 195 10.64 -7.52 -15.50
CA PHE A 195 9.64 -7.31 -16.56
C PHE A 195 9.87 -8.26 -17.75
N PRO A 196 9.34 -9.50 -17.70
CA PRO A 196 9.58 -10.48 -18.75
C PRO A 196 9.02 -10.06 -20.13
N PRO A 197 9.73 -10.43 -21.22
CA PRO A 197 9.37 -10.09 -22.60
C PRO A 197 8.13 -10.90 -22.99
N GLY A 198 6.98 -10.23 -23.08
CA GLY A 198 5.69 -10.89 -23.34
C GLY A 198 4.52 -10.25 -22.57
N SER A 199 4.81 -9.44 -21.55
CA SER A 199 3.80 -8.67 -20.82
C SER A 199 3.35 -7.37 -21.54
N THR A 200 3.91 -7.10 -22.72
CA THR A 200 4.07 -5.74 -23.27
C THR A 200 3.74 -5.64 -24.76
N ASN A 201 2.51 -5.22 -25.05
CA ASN A 201 2.24 -4.35 -26.19
C ASN A 201 1.44 -3.15 -25.66
N ARG A 202 1.99 -1.94 -25.77
CA ARG A 202 1.32 -0.64 -25.56
C ARG A 202 0.87 -0.22 -24.14
N LYS A 203 1.44 -0.76 -23.06
CA LYS A 203 1.04 -0.32 -21.70
C LYS A 203 1.81 0.93 -21.27
N GLN A 204 1.08 1.97 -20.85
CA GLN A 204 1.62 3.25 -20.39
C GLN A 204 2.27 3.16 -19.00
N GLY A 205 1.99 2.09 -18.24
CA GLY A 205 2.59 1.80 -16.95
C GLY A 205 2.77 0.30 -16.74
N ILE A 206 3.70 -0.04 -15.86
CA ILE A 206 3.93 -1.38 -15.37
C ILE A 206 4.31 -1.31 -13.89
N CYS A 207 3.65 -2.11 -13.07
CA CYS A 207 4.01 -2.37 -11.69
C CYS A 207 4.72 -3.71 -11.58
N HIS A 208 5.83 -3.72 -10.84
CA HIS A 208 6.56 -4.92 -10.47
C HIS A 208 6.77 -4.98 -8.96
N GLN A 209 6.86 -6.20 -8.46
CA GLN A 209 7.34 -6.49 -7.12
C GLN A 209 8.55 -7.42 -7.19
N ASP A 210 9.64 -6.99 -6.58
CA ASP A 210 10.81 -7.84 -6.38
C ASP A 210 10.45 -9.00 -5.44
N ASN A 211 10.46 -10.23 -5.97
CA ASN A 211 10.08 -11.42 -5.23
C ASN A 211 11.04 -11.78 -4.08
N ARG A 212 12.27 -11.26 -4.08
CA ARG A 212 13.30 -11.52 -3.05
C ARG A 212 13.07 -10.66 -1.81
N ASN A 213 12.75 -9.38 -2.01
CA ASN A 213 12.67 -8.40 -0.92
C ASN A 213 11.27 -7.76 -0.74
N GLY A 214 10.37 -7.89 -1.71
CA GLY A 214 9.02 -7.34 -1.67
C GLY A 214 8.93 -5.85 -1.93
N ASP A 215 9.99 -5.23 -2.47
CA ASP A 215 9.96 -3.85 -2.94
C ASP A 215 9.07 -3.72 -4.17
N VAL A 216 8.28 -2.65 -4.20
CA VAL A 216 7.36 -2.34 -5.30
C VAL A 216 7.95 -1.20 -6.11
N ILE A 217 8.08 -1.44 -7.41
CA ILE A 217 8.57 -0.47 -8.39
C ILE A 217 7.51 -0.32 -9.47
N VAL A 218 7.14 0.91 -9.75
CA VAL A 218 6.24 1.30 -10.84
C VAL A 218 7.06 2.07 -11.85
N ALA A 219 7.07 1.60 -13.09
CA ALA A 219 7.66 2.31 -14.22
C ALA A 219 6.53 2.73 -15.17
N CYS A 220 6.46 4.00 -15.54
CA CYS A 220 5.44 4.50 -16.45
C CYS A 220 5.95 5.66 -17.30
N HIS A 221 5.20 6.00 -18.34
CA HIS A 221 5.40 7.26 -19.05
C HIS A 221 4.19 8.17 -18.90
N ARG A 222 4.43 9.49 -18.87
CA ARG A 222 3.38 10.51 -18.68
C ARG A 222 2.36 10.50 -19.81
N GLY A 223 2.82 10.35 -21.05
CA GLY A 223 1.95 10.51 -22.23
C GLY A 223 1.39 11.93 -22.36
N ASN A 224 0.36 12.10 -23.19
CA ASN A 224 -0.16 13.44 -23.56
C ASN A 224 -1.37 13.89 -22.75
N ASP A 225 -2.13 12.95 -22.17
CA ASP A 225 -3.32 13.25 -21.37
C ASP A 225 -2.99 13.19 -19.86
N PRO A 226 -3.02 14.34 -19.15
CA PRO A 226 -2.70 14.39 -17.72
C PRO A 226 -3.73 13.65 -16.83
N HIS A 227 -5.00 13.56 -17.25
CA HIS A 227 -6.04 12.84 -16.52
C HIS A 227 -5.88 11.33 -16.68
N TYR A 228 -5.61 10.88 -17.90
CA TYR A 228 -5.29 9.49 -18.15
C TYR A 228 -4.04 9.05 -17.38
N PHE A 229 -3.00 9.89 -17.34
CA PHE A 229 -1.81 9.58 -16.55
C PHE A 229 -2.11 9.42 -15.05
N ALA A 230 -2.99 10.26 -14.48
CA ALA A 230 -3.43 10.07 -13.09
C ALA A 230 -4.13 8.71 -12.89
N GLN A 231 -4.95 8.26 -13.85
CA GLN A 231 -5.57 6.94 -13.82
C GLN A 231 -4.53 5.82 -13.89
N VAL A 232 -3.49 5.97 -14.71
CA VAL A 232 -2.37 5.01 -14.78
C VAL A 232 -1.66 4.91 -13.43
N LEU A 233 -1.36 6.03 -12.76
CA LEU A 233 -0.75 6.01 -11.42
C LEU A 233 -1.62 5.24 -10.42
N VAL A 234 -2.94 5.45 -10.44
CA VAL A 234 -3.87 4.70 -9.57
C VAL A 234 -3.90 3.21 -9.93
N HIS A 235 -3.93 2.89 -11.22
CA HIS A 235 -3.93 1.51 -11.74
C HIS A 235 -2.68 0.76 -11.27
N GLU A 236 -1.49 1.31 -11.52
CA GLU A 236 -0.22 0.68 -11.14
C GLU A 236 -0.04 0.63 -9.62
N THR A 237 -0.50 1.65 -8.88
CA THR A 237 -0.50 1.58 -7.42
C THR A 237 -1.39 0.46 -6.92
N THR A 238 -2.54 0.22 -7.57
CA THR A 238 -3.44 -0.87 -7.21
C THR A 238 -2.77 -2.24 -7.39
N HIS A 239 -2.03 -2.43 -8.47
CA HIS A 239 -1.17 -3.63 -8.63
C HIS A 239 -0.14 -3.72 -7.51
N GLY A 240 0.52 -2.62 -7.14
CA GLY A 240 1.44 -2.58 -6.01
C GLY A 240 0.78 -3.00 -4.69
N TYR A 241 -0.45 -2.55 -4.43
CA TYR A 241 -1.24 -3.01 -3.29
C TYR A 241 -1.50 -4.51 -3.38
N LEU A 242 -1.94 -5.01 -4.52
CA LEU A 242 -2.15 -6.45 -4.73
C LEU A 242 -0.87 -7.25 -4.51
N HIS A 243 0.28 -6.74 -4.96
CA HIS A 243 1.59 -7.35 -4.77
C HIS A 243 2.07 -7.33 -3.32
N ARG A 244 1.72 -6.32 -2.50
CA ARG A 244 2.27 -6.23 -1.14
C ARG A 244 1.29 -6.62 -0.05
N PHE A 245 0.00 -6.48 -0.30
CA PHE A 245 -1.06 -6.68 0.67
C PHE A 245 -1.68 -8.08 0.51
N LYS A 246 -1.32 -8.98 1.44
CA LYS A 246 -1.85 -10.36 1.55
C LYS A 246 -1.58 -11.27 0.35
N SER A 247 -0.72 -10.85 -0.56
CA SER A 247 -0.09 -11.68 -1.59
C SER A 247 0.96 -12.63 -1.03
N SER A 248 1.32 -13.60 -1.87
CA SER A 248 2.39 -14.55 -1.61
C SER A 248 3.74 -14.06 -2.09
N ARG A 249 4.77 -14.21 -1.26
CA ARG A 249 6.15 -14.44 -1.73
C ARG A 249 6.40 -15.93 -1.90
N ASP A 250 7.39 -16.29 -2.71
CA ASP A 250 7.92 -17.64 -2.70
C ASP A 250 8.55 -17.95 -1.34
N ALA A 251 8.33 -19.15 -0.82
CA ALA A 251 9.05 -19.58 0.36
C ALA A 251 10.53 -19.68 0.00
N PHE A 252 11.39 -19.05 0.80
CA PHE A 252 12.84 -19.20 0.67
C PHE A 252 13.18 -20.70 0.64
N ARG A 253 13.69 -21.17 -0.49
CA ARG A 253 14.30 -22.50 -0.60
C ARG A 253 15.79 -22.29 -0.30
N PRO A 254 16.31 -22.80 0.84
CA PRO A 254 17.76 -22.92 0.96
C PRO A 254 18.21 -23.83 -0.19
N GLY A 255 19.12 -23.32 -1.03
CA GLY A 255 19.91 -24.13 -1.94
C GLY A 255 20.97 -24.89 -1.18
#